data_AF-A0A7L8SPN2-F1
#
_entry.id   AF-A0A7L8SPN2-F1
#
_cell.length_a   1.000
_cell.length_b   1.000
_cell.length_c   1.000
_cell.angle_alpha   90.00
_cell.angle_beta   90.00
_cell.angle_gamma   90.00
#
_symmetry.space_group_name_H-M   'P 1'
#
loop_
_entity.id
_entity.type
_entity.pdbx_description
1 polymer ?
#
loop_
_entity_poly.entity_id
_entity_poly.type
_entity_poly.pdbx_seq_one_letter_code
_entity_poly.pdbx_strand_id
1 'polypeptide(L)'
;MHTLQTLHTRFRRMSSGFALTAAALLAAATLPVHAQQQHAHVHGQLKLDVAIDGPTIVIAMESPLDNIVGFERAPKTDAEKKTVEAAIAQLRAADKLFTIDPAANCKLGPVDLRSGALGLGNPDPAESSGHADLDASFSFNCTQAAAAKFIDVNLFSAFKGARQIDVQIASAQGQFKRQLKRPSGAQAAQPSRLTLGK
;
A
#
# COMPACT_ATOMS: atom_id res chain seq x y z
N MET A 1 -47.21 36.64 16.89
CA MET A 1 -46.24 37.77 16.93
C MET A 1 -45.97 38.10 18.39
N HIS A 2 -44.71 38.36 18.73
CA HIS A 2 -44.13 38.77 20.01
C HIS A 2 -43.76 37.69 21.04
N THR A 3 -42.59 37.12 20.76
CA THR A 3 -41.47 36.80 21.67
C THR A 3 -41.25 37.84 22.78
N LEU A 4 -40.88 37.40 24.00
CA LEU A 4 -39.74 37.89 24.79
C LEU A 4 -39.73 37.24 26.18
N GLN A 5 -38.76 36.34 26.41
CA GLN A 5 -38.33 35.89 27.75
C GLN A 5 -37.26 36.86 28.26
N THR A 6 -37.43 37.35 29.49
CA THR A 6 -36.43 38.16 30.20
C THR A 6 -35.88 37.35 31.37
N LEU A 7 -34.56 37.23 31.39
CA LEU A 7 -33.72 36.53 32.34
C LEU A 7 -33.65 37.29 33.68
N HIS A 8 -33.89 36.64 34.82
CA HIS A 8 -33.49 37.17 36.13
C HIS A 8 -32.74 36.11 36.94
N THR A 9 -31.43 36.28 36.99
CA THR A 9 -30.48 35.64 37.89
C THR A 9 -30.68 36.13 39.32
N ARG A 10 -30.79 35.23 40.30
CA ARG A 10 -30.43 35.52 41.70
C ARG A 10 -29.73 34.33 42.35
N PHE A 11 -28.44 34.53 42.60
CA PHE A 11 -27.59 33.74 43.47
C PHE A 11 -28.10 33.78 44.92
N ARG A 12 -28.07 32.64 45.62
CA ARG A 12 -28.12 32.61 47.09
C ARG A 12 -27.19 31.53 47.62
N ARG A 13 -26.18 31.98 48.36
CA ARG A 13 -25.23 31.19 49.16
C ARG A 13 -25.95 30.52 50.35
N MET A 14 -25.48 29.33 50.73
CA MET A 14 -25.18 28.84 52.09
C MET A 14 -25.02 27.31 52.00
N SER A 15 -23.82 26.75 52.12
CA SER A 15 -22.97 26.52 53.31
C SER A 15 -23.21 25.16 53.97
N SER A 16 -22.09 24.44 54.11
CA SER A 16 -21.76 23.46 55.15
C SER A 16 -22.20 22.01 54.98
N GLY A 17 -21.20 21.14 54.99
CA GLY A 17 -21.30 19.80 55.59
C GLY A 17 -20.75 18.67 54.73
N PHE A 18 -19.68 18.04 55.22
CA PHE A 18 -19.40 16.59 55.19
C PHE A 18 -19.73 15.81 53.90
N ALA A 19 -18.83 15.09 53.25
CA ALA A 19 -17.87 14.16 53.81
C ALA A 19 -16.82 13.78 52.75
N LEU A 20 -15.63 13.41 53.23
CA LEU A 20 -14.58 12.76 52.47
C LEU A 20 -15.07 11.43 51.87
N THR A 21 -15.16 11.35 50.55
CA THR A 21 -15.07 10.08 49.82
C THR A 21 -14.05 10.25 48.70
N ALA A 22 -12.79 9.95 49.01
CA ALA A 22 -11.75 9.79 48.01
C ALA A 22 -12.02 8.48 47.25
N ALA A 23 -12.77 8.55 46.16
CA ALA A 23 -12.87 7.46 45.20
C ALA A 23 -11.59 7.45 44.35
N ALA A 24 -10.65 6.57 44.71
CA ALA A 24 -9.47 6.29 43.90
C ALA A 24 -9.89 5.59 42.60
N LEU A 25 -10.07 6.36 41.53
CA LEU A 25 -10.18 5.86 40.17
C LEU A 25 -8.78 5.42 39.71
N LEU A 26 -8.48 4.12 39.79
CA LEU A 26 -7.33 3.53 39.10
C LEU A 26 -7.60 3.61 37.58
N ALA A 27 -6.98 4.58 36.91
CA ALA A 27 -6.87 4.59 35.46
C ALA A 27 -5.87 3.50 35.04
N ALA A 28 -6.38 2.32 34.68
CA ALA A 28 -5.56 1.29 34.04
C ALA A 28 -5.20 1.76 32.62
N ALA A 29 -3.95 2.16 32.42
CA ALA A 29 -3.40 2.46 31.11
C ALA A 29 -3.33 1.16 30.29
N THR A 30 -4.32 0.90 29.44
CA THR A 30 -4.25 -0.17 28.46
C THR A 30 -3.27 0.24 27.37
N LEU A 31 -2.06 -0.32 27.39
CA LEU A 31 -1.14 -0.19 26.26
C LEU A 31 -1.77 -0.91 25.05
N PRO A 32 -1.89 -0.26 23.87
CA PRO A 32 -2.34 -0.94 22.67
C PRO A 32 -1.29 -1.96 22.26
N VAL A 33 -1.59 -3.25 22.46
CA VAL A 33 -0.90 -4.33 21.76
C VAL A 33 -1.17 -4.12 20.28
N HIS A 34 -0.17 -3.65 19.54
CA HIS A 34 -0.24 -3.60 18.09
C HIS A 34 -0.34 -5.04 17.60
N ALA A 35 -1.51 -5.41 17.09
CA ALA A 35 -1.68 -6.68 16.40
C ALA A 35 -0.79 -6.64 15.15
N GLN A 36 0.35 -7.33 15.18
CA GLN A 36 1.07 -7.66 13.96
C GLN A 36 0.12 -8.47 13.09
N GLN A 37 -0.35 -7.87 11.99
CA GLN A 37 -1.14 -8.58 10.99
C GLN A 37 -0.26 -9.67 10.39
N GLN A 38 -0.50 -10.92 10.79
CA GLN A 38 -0.03 -12.08 10.07
C GLN A 38 -0.74 -12.10 8.72
N HIS A 39 -0.10 -11.58 7.67
CA HIS A 39 -0.62 -11.71 6.33
C HIS A 39 -0.38 -13.14 5.86
N ALA A 40 -1.46 -13.90 5.69
CA ALA A 40 -1.38 -15.15 4.94
C ALA A 40 -1.20 -14.79 3.47
N HIS A 41 0.01 -14.95 2.96
CA HIS A 41 0.23 -14.76 1.53
C HIS A 41 -0.26 -15.98 0.75
N VAL A 42 -0.73 -15.73 -0.46
CA VAL A 42 -1.12 -16.80 -1.38
C VAL A 42 -0.19 -16.77 -2.57
N HIS A 43 0.46 -17.90 -2.85
CA HIS A 43 1.33 -18.03 -4.02
C HIS A 43 0.56 -17.68 -5.29
N GLY A 44 1.20 -16.92 -6.15
CA GLY A 44 0.60 -16.36 -7.35
C GLY A 44 -0.27 -15.12 -7.11
N GLN A 45 -0.47 -14.65 -5.89
CA GLN A 45 -1.18 -13.38 -5.64
C GLN A 45 -0.20 -12.30 -5.20
N LEU A 46 -0.31 -11.12 -5.79
CA LEU A 46 0.37 -9.91 -5.34
C LEU A 46 -0.64 -8.79 -5.18
N LYS A 47 -0.33 -7.80 -4.34
CA LYS A 47 -1.16 -6.64 -4.11
C LYS A 47 -0.55 -5.40 -4.74
N LEU A 48 -1.40 -4.51 -5.25
CA LEU A 48 -1.02 -3.15 -5.61
C LEU A 48 -1.93 -2.14 -4.90
N ASP A 49 -1.34 -1.13 -4.29
CA ASP A 49 -2.03 0.07 -3.84
C ASP A 49 -1.61 1.24 -4.72
N VAL A 50 -2.55 1.81 -5.46
CA VAL A 50 -2.33 2.92 -6.39
C VAL A 50 -2.93 4.19 -5.78
N ALA A 51 -2.10 5.19 -5.52
CA ALA A 51 -2.53 6.50 -5.04
C ALA A 51 -2.24 7.57 -6.10
N ILE A 52 -3.25 8.39 -6.38
CA ILE A 52 -3.12 9.59 -7.22
C ILE A 52 -3.26 10.80 -6.32
N ASP A 53 -2.15 11.47 -6.04
CA ASP A 53 -2.10 12.64 -5.16
C ASP A 53 -1.30 13.77 -5.79
N GLY A 54 -1.95 14.93 -5.97
CA GLY A 54 -1.38 16.08 -6.65
C GLY A 54 -0.77 15.72 -8.03
N PRO A 55 0.53 16.00 -8.27
CA PRO A 55 1.21 15.66 -9.52
C PRO A 55 1.80 14.25 -9.53
N THR A 56 1.55 13.42 -8.52
CA THR A 56 2.24 12.14 -8.35
C THR A 56 1.28 10.97 -8.43
N ILE A 57 1.70 9.91 -9.10
CA ILE A 57 1.09 8.59 -9.00
C ILE A 57 2.08 7.68 -8.27
N VAL A 58 1.67 7.11 -7.14
CA VAL A 58 2.45 6.14 -6.38
C VAL A 58 1.80 4.78 -6.52
N ILE A 59 2.61 3.77 -6.84
CA ILE A 59 2.19 2.37 -6.88
C ILE A 59 3.02 1.63 -5.83
N ALA A 60 2.38 1.23 -4.74
CA ALA A 60 2.98 0.31 -3.77
C ALA A 60 2.64 -1.13 -4.16
N MET A 61 3.60 -2.04 -3.98
CA MET A 61 3.46 -3.46 -4.28
C MET A 61 3.94 -4.29 -3.11
N GLU A 62 3.14 -5.29 -2.74
CA GLU A 62 3.50 -6.34 -1.79
C GLU A 62 3.39 -7.68 -2.52
N SER A 63 4.42 -8.51 -2.44
CA SER A 63 4.42 -9.82 -3.09
C SER A 63 5.27 -10.84 -2.32
N PRO A 64 4.80 -12.10 -2.21
CA PRO A 64 5.68 -13.23 -1.97
C PRO A 64 6.86 -13.23 -2.91
N LEU A 65 8.04 -13.55 -2.40
CA LEU A 65 9.26 -13.63 -3.18
C LEU A 65 9.19 -14.74 -4.24
N ASP A 66 8.43 -15.81 -3.98
CA ASP A 66 8.14 -16.88 -4.97
C ASP A 66 7.52 -16.35 -6.26
N ASN A 67 6.64 -15.34 -6.18
CA ASN A 67 6.03 -14.77 -7.37
C ASN A 67 7.04 -14.12 -8.32
N ILE A 68 8.13 -13.59 -7.76
CA ILE A 68 9.12 -12.75 -8.42
C ILE A 68 10.33 -13.57 -8.86
N VAL A 69 10.89 -14.38 -7.96
CA VAL A 69 12.14 -15.14 -8.19
C VAL A 69 11.99 -16.65 -8.05
N GLY A 70 10.82 -17.16 -7.63
CA GLY A 70 10.52 -18.60 -7.55
C GLY A 70 10.99 -19.32 -6.28
N PHE A 71 11.31 -18.59 -5.22
CA PHE A 71 11.66 -19.13 -3.91
C PHE A 71 11.41 -18.12 -2.78
N GLU A 72 11.25 -18.62 -1.55
CA GLU A 72 10.88 -17.83 -0.35
C GLU A 72 12.04 -17.69 0.65
N ARG A 73 13.26 -17.47 0.16
CA ARG A 73 14.46 -17.38 1.02
C ARG A 73 15.53 -16.53 0.38
N ALA A 74 16.60 -16.27 1.12
CA ALA A 74 17.81 -15.70 0.53
C ALA A 74 18.39 -16.60 -0.58
N PRO A 75 18.91 -16.04 -1.69
CA PRO A 75 19.57 -16.81 -2.74
C PRO A 75 20.83 -17.48 -2.20
N LYS A 76 21.04 -18.76 -2.53
CA LYS A 76 22.16 -19.59 -2.06
C LYS A 76 23.15 -19.90 -3.19
N THR A 77 22.66 -20.04 -4.41
CA THR A 77 23.49 -20.36 -5.58
C THR A 77 23.72 -19.13 -6.45
N ASP A 78 24.76 -19.14 -7.29
CA ASP A 78 25.03 -18.03 -8.20
C ASP A 78 23.94 -17.86 -9.26
N ALA A 79 23.28 -18.95 -9.66
CA ALA A 79 22.11 -18.89 -10.53
C ALA A 79 20.96 -18.13 -9.86
N GLU A 80 20.69 -18.39 -8.58
CA GLU A 80 19.64 -17.69 -7.82
C GLU A 80 19.98 -16.22 -7.59
N LYS A 81 21.24 -15.90 -7.28
CA LYS A 81 21.68 -14.50 -7.17
C LYS A 81 21.46 -13.74 -8.47
N LYS A 82 21.80 -14.35 -9.61
CA LYS A 82 21.56 -13.75 -10.93
C LYS A 82 20.07 -13.57 -11.22
N THR A 83 19.22 -14.51 -10.82
CA THR A 83 17.75 -14.35 -10.90
C THR A 83 17.28 -13.15 -10.08
N VAL A 84 17.78 -13.00 -8.86
CA VAL A 84 17.46 -11.87 -7.97
C VAL A 84 17.92 -10.54 -8.58
N GLU A 85 19.16 -10.47 -9.08
CA GLU A 85 19.70 -9.28 -9.74
C GLU A 85 18.85 -8.87 -10.96
N ALA A 86 18.46 -9.84 -11.80
CA ALA A 86 17.60 -9.60 -12.95
C ALA A 86 16.21 -9.08 -12.53
N ALA A 87 15.61 -9.67 -11.50
CA ALA A 87 14.32 -9.22 -10.97
C ALA A 87 14.41 -7.79 -10.41
N ILE A 88 15.45 -7.47 -9.63
CA ILE A 88 15.69 -6.12 -9.12
C ILE A 88 15.86 -5.12 -10.26
N ALA A 89 16.61 -5.47 -11.31
CA ALA A 89 16.79 -4.61 -12.47
C ALA A 89 15.46 -4.33 -13.18
N GLN A 90 14.60 -5.34 -13.35
CA GLN A 90 13.25 -5.18 -13.92
C GLN A 90 12.37 -4.27 -13.05
N LEU A 91 12.39 -4.45 -11.72
CA LEU A 91 11.63 -3.62 -10.79
C LEU A 91 12.10 -2.16 -10.79
N ARG A 92 13.41 -1.91 -10.87
CA ARG A 92 13.97 -0.56 -10.98
C ARG A 92 13.62 0.12 -12.31
N ALA A 93 13.39 -0.66 -13.37
CA ALA A 93 12.85 -0.18 -14.65
C ALA A 93 11.31 -0.14 -14.65
N ALA A 94 10.71 0.46 -13.61
CA ALA A 94 9.27 0.41 -13.36
C ALA A 94 8.42 1.06 -14.48
N ASP A 95 9.00 1.94 -15.30
CA ASP A 95 8.35 2.48 -16.51
C ASP A 95 8.09 1.41 -17.59
N LYS A 96 8.75 0.25 -17.51
CA LYS A 96 8.45 -0.93 -18.34
C LYS A 96 7.38 -1.81 -17.74
N LEU A 97 7.21 -1.75 -16.41
CA LEU A 97 6.21 -2.54 -15.68
C LEU A 97 4.84 -1.85 -15.63
N PHE A 98 4.84 -0.52 -15.57
CA PHE A 98 3.65 0.32 -15.46
C PHE A 98 3.67 1.41 -16.52
N THR A 99 2.93 1.20 -17.61
CA THR A 99 2.74 2.23 -18.62
C THR A 99 1.49 3.03 -18.25
N ILE A 100 1.70 4.22 -17.68
CA ILE A 100 0.61 5.12 -17.31
C ILE A 100 0.07 5.81 -18.56
N ASP A 101 -1.24 6.07 -18.59
CA ASP A 101 -1.93 6.85 -19.62
C ASP A 101 -1.10 8.10 -20.02
N PRO A 102 -0.69 8.22 -21.30
CA PRO A 102 0.10 9.35 -21.78
C PRO A 102 -0.54 10.72 -21.54
N ALA A 103 -1.86 10.79 -21.36
CA ALA A 103 -2.55 12.04 -21.00
C ALA A 103 -2.02 12.66 -19.69
N ALA A 104 -1.50 11.84 -18.77
CA ALA A 104 -0.90 12.33 -17.53
C ALA A 104 0.55 12.79 -17.66
N ASN A 105 1.23 12.43 -18.76
CA ASN A 105 2.62 12.81 -19.07
C ASN A 105 3.56 12.54 -17.88
N CYS A 106 3.55 11.30 -17.41
CA CYS A 106 4.33 10.84 -16.27
C CYS A 106 5.76 10.45 -16.67
N LYS A 107 6.70 10.67 -15.74
CA LYS A 107 8.06 10.14 -15.79
C LYS A 107 8.34 9.34 -14.53
N LEU A 108 9.12 8.27 -14.67
CA LEU A 108 9.56 7.48 -13.53
C LEU A 108 10.37 8.36 -12.57
N GLY A 109 9.96 8.33 -11.30
CA GLY A 109 10.65 8.95 -10.17
C GLY A 109 11.37 7.89 -9.33
N PRO A 110 11.46 8.09 -8.01
CA PRO A 110 12.08 7.13 -7.11
C PRO A 110 11.42 5.74 -7.16
N VAL A 111 12.28 4.72 -7.05
CA VAL A 111 11.89 3.33 -6.83
C VAL A 111 12.57 2.84 -5.57
N ASP A 112 11.77 2.51 -4.56
CA ASP A 112 12.24 1.88 -3.33
C ASP A 112 11.88 0.39 -3.33
N LEU A 113 12.83 -0.45 -2.92
CA LEU A 113 12.67 -1.91 -2.86
C LEU A 113 13.13 -2.38 -1.48
N ARG A 114 12.31 -3.19 -0.81
CA ARG A 114 12.59 -3.71 0.52
C ARG A 114 12.33 -5.21 0.55
N SER A 115 13.27 -5.96 1.10
CA SER A 115 13.14 -7.40 1.33
C SER A 115 14.27 -7.85 2.23
N GLY A 116 13.93 -8.36 3.41
CA GLY A 116 14.92 -8.91 4.35
C GLY A 116 15.67 -10.11 3.74
N ALA A 117 14.96 -10.99 3.03
CA ALA A 117 15.53 -12.16 2.39
C ALA A 117 16.54 -11.82 1.28
N LEU A 118 16.37 -10.67 0.61
CA LEU A 118 17.26 -10.22 -0.45
C LEU A 118 18.30 -9.18 0.01
N GLY A 119 18.28 -8.77 1.29
CA GLY A 119 19.14 -7.71 1.79
C GLY A 119 18.85 -6.34 1.15
N LEU A 120 17.59 -6.06 0.84
CA LEU A 120 17.15 -4.81 0.22
C LEU A 120 16.49 -3.88 1.24
N GLY A 121 16.82 -2.59 1.14
CA GLY A 121 16.29 -1.54 2.02
C GLY A 121 16.93 -1.53 3.41
N ASN A 122 16.49 -0.60 4.25
CA ASN A 122 16.83 -0.63 5.67
C ASN A 122 15.81 -1.54 6.40
N PRO A 123 16.25 -2.58 7.13
CA PRO A 123 15.34 -3.38 7.92
C PRO A 123 14.72 -2.49 8.99
N ASP A 124 13.39 -2.45 9.04
CA ASP A 124 12.69 -1.81 10.16
C ASP A 124 12.77 -2.78 11.36
N PRO A 125 13.23 -2.34 12.54
CA PRO A 125 13.30 -3.19 13.72
C PRO A 125 11.94 -3.76 14.17
N ALA A 126 10.82 -3.23 13.69
CA ALA A 126 9.47 -3.76 13.93
C ALA A 126 9.04 -4.87 12.94
N GLU A 127 9.80 -5.09 11.86
CA GLU A 127 9.54 -6.16 10.89
C GLU A 127 10.02 -7.49 11.48
N SER A 128 9.09 -8.42 11.71
CA SER A 128 9.46 -9.76 12.16
C SER A 128 10.29 -10.46 11.09
N SER A 129 11.54 -10.76 11.44
CA SER A 129 12.41 -11.70 10.73
C SER A 129 11.65 -13.01 10.48
N GLY A 130 11.08 -13.18 9.29
CA GLY A 130 10.34 -14.41 8.99
C GLY A 130 9.60 -14.46 7.65
N HIS A 131 9.20 -13.32 7.08
CA HIS A 131 8.45 -13.34 5.82
C HIS A 131 9.36 -13.07 4.63
N ALA A 132 9.26 -13.95 3.63
CA ALA A 132 10.01 -13.85 2.39
C ALA A 132 9.23 -13.01 1.39
N ASP A 133 9.01 -11.75 1.75
CA ASP A 133 8.29 -10.81 0.91
C ASP A 133 9.24 -9.85 0.20
N LEU A 134 8.71 -9.26 -0.85
CA LEU A 134 9.25 -8.12 -1.54
C LEU A 134 8.21 -7.01 -1.52
N ASP A 135 8.56 -5.92 -0.84
CA ASP A 135 7.83 -4.67 -0.90
C ASP A 135 8.51 -3.72 -1.88
N ALA A 136 7.71 -2.99 -2.64
CA ALA A 136 8.20 -1.98 -3.55
C ALA A 136 7.30 -0.74 -3.56
N SER A 137 7.91 0.43 -3.74
CA SER A 137 7.20 1.67 -4.03
C SER A 137 7.75 2.28 -5.32
N PHE A 138 6.87 2.52 -6.28
CA PHE A 138 7.18 3.13 -7.57
C PHE A 138 6.49 4.49 -7.65
N SER A 139 7.26 5.56 -7.67
CA SER A 139 6.74 6.92 -7.82
C SER A 139 6.83 7.36 -9.28
N PHE A 140 5.77 7.99 -9.78
CA PHE A 140 5.73 8.61 -11.09
C PHE A 140 5.38 10.09 -10.95
N ASN A 141 6.26 10.95 -11.44
CA ASN A 141 6.06 12.40 -11.45
C ASN A 141 5.36 12.79 -12.75
N CYS A 142 4.17 13.36 -12.65
CA CYS A 142 3.28 13.65 -13.77
C CYS A 142 2.97 15.14 -13.84
N THR A 143 2.83 15.68 -15.04
CA THR A 143 2.34 17.07 -15.18
C THR A 143 0.82 17.15 -15.06
N GLN A 144 0.10 16.04 -15.31
CA GLN A 144 -1.36 15.99 -15.28
C GLN A 144 -1.86 14.65 -14.69
N ALA A 145 -1.42 14.26 -13.48
CA ALA A 145 -1.74 12.96 -12.88
C ALA A 145 -3.25 12.61 -12.93
N ALA A 146 -4.12 13.57 -12.62
CA ALA A 146 -5.58 13.39 -12.64
C ALA A 146 -6.18 13.09 -14.03
N ALA A 147 -5.43 13.33 -15.11
CA ALA A 147 -5.85 12.98 -16.47
C ALA A 147 -5.64 11.49 -16.80
N ALA A 148 -4.90 10.74 -15.97
CA ALA A 148 -4.67 9.32 -16.20
C ALA A 148 -5.96 8.51 -16.07
N LYS A 149 -6.37 7.82 -17.13
CA LYS A 149 -7.56 6.94 -17.11
C LYS A 149 -7.20 5.49 -16.86
N PHE A 150 -5.98 5.09 -17.15
CA PHE A 150 -5.53 3.72 -17.01
C PHE A 150 -4.03 3.60 -16.71
N ILE A 151 -3.64 2.42 -16.25
CA ILE A 151 -2.25 1.94 -16.18
C ILE A 151 -2.22 0.57 -16.85
N ASP A 152 -1.38 0.41 -17.86
CA ASP A 152 -1.12 -0.91 -18.45
C ASP A 152 -0.04 -1.61 -17.61
N VAL A 153 -0.42 -2.73 -16.99
CA VAL A 153 0.40 -3.48 -16.01
C VAL A 153 1.04 -4.70 -16.68
N ASN A 154 2.38 -4.71 -16.74
CA ASN A 154 3.18 -5.77 -17.38
C ASN A 154 3.76 -6.81 -16.40
N LEU A 155 3.38 -6.78 -15.13
CA LEU A 155 3.93 -7.67 -14.09
C LEU A 155 3.79 -9.16 -14.42
N PHE A 156 2.69 -9.59 -15.03
CA PHE A 156 2.50 -11.00 -15.38
C PHE A 156 3.46 -11.53 -16.44
N SER A 157 3.92 -10.66 -17.33
CA SER A 157 4.91 -10.96 -18.37
C SER A 157 6.32 -10.96 -17.78
N ALA A 158 6.61 -9.97 -16.92
CA ALA A 158 7.90 -9.87 -16.22
C ALA A 158 8.14 -11.02 -15.24
N PHE A 159 7.12 -11.41 -14.47
CA PHE A 159 7.26 -12.35 -13.36
C PHE A 159 6.29 -13.54 -13.50
N LYS A 160 6.84 -14.71 -13.83
CA LYS A 160 6.07 -15.92 -14.16
C LYS A 160 5.30 -16.51 -12.96
N GLY A 161 5.71 -16.23 -11.73
CA GLY A 161 5.03 -16.71 -10.53
C GLY A 161 3.69 -16.01 -10.29
N ALA A 162 3.59 -14.72 -10.57
CA ALA A 162 2.37 -13.91 -10.36
C ALA A 162 1.18 -14.36 -11.23
N ARG A 163 0.04 -14.73 -10.67
CA ARG A 163 -1.18 -15.20 -11.37
C ARG A 163 -2.35 -14.24 -11.27
N GLN A 164 -2.43 -13.51 -10.16
CA GLN A 164 -3.48 -12.54 -9.86
C GLN A 164 -2.87 -11.32 -9.17
N ILE A 165 -3.47 -10.17 -9.42
CA ILE A 165 -3.14 -8.90 -8.78
C ILE A 165 -4.43 -8.35 -8.19
N ASP A 166 -4.46 -8.20 -6.87
CA ASP A 166 -5.51 -7.46 -6.19
C ASP A 166 -5.06 -6.00 -6.08
N VAL A 167 -5.87 -5.08 -6.61
CA VAL A 167 -5.53 -3.66 -6.70
C VAL A 167 -6.50 -2.85 -5.87
N GLN A 168 -5.98 -1.95 -5.03
CA GLN A 168 -6.74 -0.87 -4.42
C GLN A 168 -6.29 0.45 -5.05
N ILE A 169 -7.24 1.33 -5.34
CA ILE A 169 -6.98 2.61 -6.00
C ILE A 169 -7.55 3.69 -5.10
N ALA A 170 -6.77 4.72 -4.79
CA ALA A 170 -7.20 5.93 -4.12
C ALA A 170 -6.98 7.13 -5.06
N SER A 171 -8.07 7.81 -5.41
CA SER A 171 -8.04 9.02 -6.24
C SER A 171 -9.06 10.05 -5.75
N ALA A 172 -9.08 11.23 -6.36
CA ALA A 172 -10.09 12.25 -6.10
C ALA A 172 -11.54 11.77 -6.36
N GLN A 173 -11.73 10.67 -7.10
CA GLN A 173 -13.05 10.10 -7.39
C GLN A 173 -13.53 9.13 -6.30
N GLY A 174 -12.63 8.73 -5.38
CA GLY A 174 -12.88 7.81 -4.28
C GLY A 174 -11.87 6.67 -4.21
N GLN A 175 -12.20 5.65 -3.42
CA GLN A 175 -11.41 4.43 -3.27
C GLN A 175 -12.12 3.23 -3.90
N PHE A 176 -11.41 2.43 -4.68
CA PHE A 176 -11.97 1.29 -5.41
C PHE A 176 -11.04 0.09 -5.39
N LYS A 177 -11.64 -1.10 -5.52
CA LYS A 177 -10.89 -2.34 -5.74
C LYS A 177 -11.03 -2.81 -7.18
N ARG A 178 -9.97 -3.41 -7.72
CA ARG A 178 -9.93 -4.11 -9.00
C ARG A 178 -9.15 -5.39 -8.82
N GLN A 179 -9.40 -6.36 -9.70
CA GLN A 179 -8.61 -7.57 -9.77
C GLN A 179 -8.16 -7.77 -11.20
N LEU A 180 -6.87 -8.01 -11.38
CA LEU A 180 -6.29 -8.41 -12.66
C LEU A 180 -5.90 -9.88 -12.56
N LYS A 181 -6.11 -10.63 -13.64
CA LYS A 181 -5.69 -12.02 -13.76
C LYS A 181 -4.72 -12.14 -14.92
N ARG A 182 -3.76 -13.07 -14.81
CA ARG A 182 -2.82 -13.36 -15.89
C ARG A 182 -3.59 -13.63 -17.19
N PRO A 183 -3.32 -12.87 -18.27
CA PRO A 183 -3.87 -13.15 -19.59
C PRO A 183 -3.43 -14.53 -20.09
N SER A 184 -4.30 -15.20 -20.84
CA SER A 184 -4.05 -16.53 -21.40
C SER A 184 -4.26 -16.53 -22.92
N GLY A 185 -3.83 -17.61 -23.60
CA GLY A 185 -4.00 -17.75 -25.05
C GLY A 185 -3.32 -16.63 -25.84
N ALA A 186 -4.03 -16.10 -26.83
CA ALA A 186 -3.52 -15.05 -27.73
C ALA A 186 -3.17 -13.73 -26.99
N GLN A 187 -3.73 -13.50 -25.80
CA GLN A 187 -3.44 -12.31 -24.99
C GLN A 187 -2.28 -12.48 -24.01
N ALA A 188 -1.62 -13.64 -23.95
CA ALA A 188 -0.61 -13.94 -22.93
C ALA A 188 0.57 -12.94 -22.87
N ALA A 189 0.86 -12.25 -23.97
CA ALA A 189 1.91 -11.23 -24.06
C ALA A 189 1.41 -9.79 -23.83
N GLN A 190 0.10 -9.57 -23.68
CA GLN A 190 -0.48 -8.24 -23.53
C GLN A 190 -0.42 -7.76 -22.08
N PRO A 191 -0.21 -6.45 -21.83
CA PRO A 191 -0.38 -5.88 -20.51
C PRO A 191 -1.82 -6.07 -20.03
N SER A 192 -1.97 -6.20 -18.71
CA SER A 192 -3.28 -6.12 -18.07
C SER A 192 -3.63 -4.66 -17.81
N ARG A 193 -4.68 -4.16 -18.48
CA ARG A 193 -5.13 -2.77 -18.29
C ARG A 193 -5.88 -2.60 -16.98
N LEU A 194 -5.34 -1.76 -16.10
CA LEU A 194 -5.98 -1.27 -14.89
C LEU A 194 -6.68 0.05 -15.19
N THR A 195 -8.00 0.14 -15.02
CA THR A 195 -8.74 1.41 -15.14
C THR A 195 -8.73 2.15 -13.80
N LEU A 196 -8.39 3.45 -13.83
CA LEU A 196 -8.22 4.29 -12.63
C LEU A 196 -9.51 5.01 -12.20
N GLY A 197 -10.52 5.03 -13.07
CA GLY A 197 -11.83 5.61 -12.81
C GLY A 197 -12.93 4.59 -12.51
N LYS A 198 -14.10 5.11 -12.13
CA LYS A 198 -15.36 4.35 -12.13
C LYS A 198 -15.79 4.01 -13.55
#